data_AF-A0A2N9NDS5-F1
#
_entry.id   AF-A0A2N9NDS5-F1
#
_cell.length_a   1.000
_cell.length_b   1.000
_cell.length_c   1.000
_cell.angle_alpha   90.00
_cell.angle_beta   90.00
_cell.angle_gamma   90.00
#
_symmetry.space_group_name_H-M   'P 1'
#
loop_
_entity.id
_entity.type
_entity.pdbx_description
1 polymer ?
#
loop_
_entity_poly.entity_id
_entity_poly.type
_entity_poly.pdbx_seq_one_letter_code
_entity_poly.pdbx_strand_id
1 'polypeptide(L)'
;MNLEALRSLVEQKSGHAPMSLGDPALAPLRGLIAHPDVDEYVRYCLPRDSYQACGVGVLGLGDMIAEMHPGAAPGGFIRPFGYLVIASSAGGNVVCFQSSTGKVSWADHESFTDGEISFQNRSTGEWEFLEEYSPANVERAMVPVSDNIENFLTSLLTDRLESLFDELD
;
A
#
# COMPACT_ATOMS: atom_id res chain seq x y z
N MET A 1 3.40 -9.00 -14.62
CA MET A 1 2.99 -9.89 -13.51
C MET A 1 2.25 -11.16 -14.00
N ASN A 2 2.27 -12.30 -13.28
CA ASN A 2 1.39 -13.45 -13.57
C ASN A 2 -0.07 -13.18 -13.12
N LEU A 3 -0.82 -12.49 -13.97
CA LEU A 3 -2.18 -12.03 -13.68
C LEU A 3 -3.18 -13.15 -13.38
N GLU A 4 -3.11 -14.27 -14.09
CA GLU A 4 -4.06 -15.37 -13.90
C GLU A 4 -3.92 -15.98 -12.51
N ALA A 5 -2.67 -16.22 -12.08
CA ALA A 5 -2.39 -16.76 -10.76
C ALA A 5 -2.85 -15.80 -9.65
N LEU A 6 -2.53 -14.50 -9.75
CA LEU A 6 -2.93 -13.52 -8.74
C LEU A 6 -4.45 -13.33 -8.68
N ARG A 7 -5.13 -13.29 -9.83
CA ARG A 7 -6.60 -13.19 -9.87
C ARG A 7 -7.25 -14.37 -9.17
N SER A 8 -6.74 -15.57 -9.41
CA SER A 8 -7.18 -16.80 -8.74
C SER A 8 -6.97 -16.72 -7.22
N LEU A 9 -5.81 -16.22 -6.77
CA LEU A 9 -5.54 -16.03 -5.34
C LEU A 9 -6.46 -15.00 -4.69
N VAL A 10 -6.73 -13.88 -5.35
CA VAL A 10 -7.69 -12.86 -4.86
C VAL A 10 -9.09 -13.46 -4.77
N GLU A 11 -9.52 -14.23 -5.77
CA GLU A 11 -10.82 -14.91 -5.75
C GLU A 11 -10.93 -15.93 -4.62
N GLN A 12 -9.89 -16.74 -4.43
CA GLN A 12 -9.83 -17.71 -3.34
C GLN A 12 -9.90 -17.02 -1.96
N LYS A 13 -9.23 -15.89 -1.80
CA LYS A 13 -9.15 -15.16 -0.53
C LYS A 13 -10.39 -14.33 -0.21
N SER A 14 -10.89 -13.57 -1.19
CA SER A 14 -12.04 -12.68 -1.02
C SER A 14 -13.39 -13.39 -1.20
N GLY A 15 -13.39 -14.60 -1.79
CA GLY A 15 -14.61 -15.33 -2.16
C GLY A 15 -15.28 -14.80 -3.44
N HIS A 16 -14.68 -13.81 -4.12
CA HIS A 16 -15.24 -13.17 -5.30
C HIS A 16 -14.17 -12.92 -6.35
N ALA A 17 -14.52 -13.13 -7.63
CA ALA A 17 -13.63 -12.76 -8.73
C ALA A 17 -13.24 -11.26 -8.65
N PRO A 18 -11.95 -10.93 -8.88
CA PRO A 18 -11.48 -9.55 -8.83
C PRO A 18 -12.11 -8.72 -9.93
N MET A 19 -12.14 -7.41 -9.69
CA MET A 19 -12.72 -6.45 -10.63
C MET A 19 -11.89 -6.34 -11.92
N SER A 20 -12.56 -5.90 -12.98
CA SER A 20 -11.92 -5.43 -14.21
C SER A 20 -12.29 -3.97 -14.39
N LEU A 21 -11.33 -3.07 -14.16
CA LEU A 21 -11.57 -1.63 -14.12
C LEU A 21 -11.07 -0.94 -15.39
N GLY A 22 -11.94 -0.13 -15.98
CA GLY A 22 -11.58 0.79 -17.06
C GLY A 22 -11.10 2.15 -16.56
N ASP A 23 -10.56 2.96 -17.46
CA ASP A 23 -10.00 4.29 -17.16
C ASP A 23 -10.94 5.23 -16.41
N PRO A 24 -12.27 5.26 -16.64
CA PRO A 24 -13.17 6.12 -15.88
C PRO A 24 -13.19 5.80 -14.39
N ALA A 25 -13.13 4.51 -14.02
CA ALA A 25 -13.13 4.08 -12.62
C ALA A 25 -11.80 4.43 -11.92
N LEU A 26 -10.69 4.39 -12.67
CA LEU A 26 -9.34 4.66 -12.15
C LEU A 26 -8.97 6.15 -12.16
N ALA A 27 -9.86 7.04 -12.62
CA ALA A 27 -9.60 8.48 -12.67
C ALA A 27 -9.11 9.09 -11.33
N PRO A 28 -9.61 8.69 -10.14
CA PRO A 28 -9.12 9.20 -8.85
C PRO A 28 -7.66 8.81 -8.53
N LEU A 29 -7.19 7.70 -9.10
CA LEU A 29 -5.83 7.17 -8.92
C LEU A 29 -4.88 7.65 -10.03
N ARG A 30 -5.36 8.50 -10.95
CA ARG A 30 -4.55 9.03 -12.05
C ARG A 30 -3.31 9.75 -11.50
N GLY A 31 -2.15 9.44 -12.06
CA GLY A 31 -0.85 9.95 -11.60
C GLY A 31 -0.15 9.04 -10.58
N LEU A 32 -0.86 8.06 -10.01
CA LEU A 32 -0.28 6.99 -9.17
C LEU A 32 -0.14 5.66 -9.91
N ILE A 33 -0.43 5.64 -11.21
CA ILE A 33 -0.36 4.44 -12.05
C ILE A 33 0.71 4.68 -13.12
N ALA A 34 1.98 4.49 -12.77
CA ALA A 34 3.12 4.69 -13.66
C ALA A 34 3.87 3.38 -13.98
N HIS A 35 4.05 2.51 -12.98
CA HIS A 35 4.70 1.21 -13.17
C HIS A 35 3.72 0.18 -13.78
N PRO A 36 4.14 -0.64 -14.77
CA PRO A 36 3.27 -1.62 -15.43
C PRO A 36 2.57 -2.58 -14.46
N ASP A 37 3.29 -3.11 -13.47
CA ASP A 37 2.67 -4.02 -12.49
C ASP A 37 1.66 -3.31 -11.56
N VAL A 38 1.82 -1.99 -11.32
CA VAL A 38 0.83 -1.20 -10.58
C VAL A 38 -0.44 -1.04 -11.41
N ASP A 39 -0.30 -0.73 -12.71
CA ASP A 39 -1.42 -0.64 -13.66
C ASP A 39 -2.16 -1.97 -13.78
N GLU A 40 -1.42 -3.06 -13.95
CA GLU A 40 -1.97 -4.42 -14.00
C GLU A 40 -2.73 -4.77 -12.71
N TYR A 41 -2.17 -4.46 -11.54
CA TYR A 41 -2.83 -4.70 -10.26
C TYR A 41 -4.15 -3.93 -10.14
N VAL A 42 -4.15 -2.61 -10.36
CA VAL A 42 -5.36 -1.80 -10.17
C VAL A 42 -6.44 -2.13 -11.19
N ARG A 43 -6.06 -2.55 -12.40
CA ARG A 43 -7.04 -2.90 -13.45
C ARG A 43 -7.64 -4.27 -13.26
N TYR A 44 -6.86 -5.24 -12.81
CA TYR A 44 -7.24 -6.65 -12.94
C TYR A 44 -7.22 -7.45 -11.64
N CYS A 45 -6.63 -6.93 -10.57
CA CYS A 45 -6.44 -7.68 -9.32
C CYS A 45 -7.13 -7.05 -8.11
N LEU A 46 -7.75 -5.88 -8.23
CA LEU A 46 -8.46 -5.29 -7.10
C LEU A 46 -9.66 -6.14 -6.68
N PRO A 47 -9.83 -6.38 -5.37
CA PRO A 47 -11.00 -7.07 -4.87
C PRO A 47 -12.25 -6.19 -5.01
N ARG A 48 -13.41 -6.84 -5.11
CA ARG A 48 -14.70 -6.14 -5.12
C ARG A 48 -14.95 -5.40 -3.81
N ASP A 49 -14.71 -6.08 -2.70
CA ASP A 49 -14.86 -5.60 -1.34
C ASP A 49 -13.55 -5.86 -0.59
N SER A 50 -13.21 -5.03 0.39
CA SER A 50 -12.01 -5.21 1.20
C SER A 50 -12.08 -6.49 2.04
N TYR A 51 -10.95 -7.17 2.20
CA TYR A 51 -10.88 -8.45 2.93
C TYR A 51 -9.55 -8.59 3.68
N GLN A 52 -9.51 -9.47 4.68
CA GLN A 52 -8.32 -9.66 5.53
C GLN A 52 -7.33 -10.66 4.92
N ALA A 53 -6.04 -10.33 4.98
CA ALA A 53 -4.93 -11.23 4.69
C ALA A 53 -3.69 -10.81 5.50
N CYS A 54 -3.03 -11.74 6.19
CA CYS A 54 -1.85 -11.45 7.03
C CYS A 54 -2.06 -10.31 8.05
N GLY A 55 -3.22 -10.22 8.70
CA GLY A 55 -3.50 -9.15 9.69
C GLY A 55 -3.78 -7.76 9.11
N VAL A 56 -3.69 -7.58 7.78
CA VAL A 56 -4.07 -6.33 7.10
C VAL A 56 -5.33 -6.52 6.25
N GLY A 57 -6.12 -5.46 6.14
CA GLY A 57 -7.22 -5.36 5.18
C GLY A 57 -6.71 -5.00 3.79
N VAL A 58 -6.72 -5.93 2.85
CA VAL A 58 -6.51 -5.67 1.43
C VAL A 58 -7.68 -4.87 0.89
N LEU A 59 -7.41 -3.69 0.35
CA LEU A 59 -8.44 -2.70 0.06
C LEU A 59 -9.04 -2.88 -1.34
N GLY A 60 -10.37 -2.72 -1.41
CA GLY A 60 -11.07 -2.42 -2.66
C GLY A 60 -10.88 -0.96 -3.07
N LEU A 61 -11.28 -0.62 -4.31
CA LEU A 61 -11.06 0.72 -4.89
C LEU A 61 -11.61 1.86 -4.02
N GLY A 62 -12.81 1.70 -3.46
CA GLY A 62 -13.45 2.73 -2.64
C GLY A 62 -12.64 3.06 -1.39
N ASP A 63 -12.18 2.03 -0.68
CA ASP A 63 -11.41 2.18 0.55
C ASP A 63 -10.00 2.69 0.26
N MET A 64 -9.36 2.27 -0.84
CA MET A 64 -8.10 2.87 -1.29
C MET A 64 -8.23 4.39 -1.49
N ILE A 65 -9.32 4.84 -2.11
CA ILE A 65 -9.55 6.28 -2.34
C ILE A 65 -9.76 7.01 -1.02
N ALA A 66 -10.47 6.40 -0.06
CA ALA A 66 -10.70 6.97 1.26
C ALA A 66 -9.39 7.11 2.06
N GLU A 67 -8.58 6.05 2.11
CA GLU A 67 -7.29 6.01 2.81
C GLU A 67 -6.27 7.02 2.26
N MET A 68 -6.40 7.40 0.99
CA MET A 68 -5.53 8.39 0.36
C MET A 68 -6.15 9.77 0.22
N HIS A 69 -7.30 10.02 0.86
CA HIS A 69 -7.93 11.33 0.86
C HIS A 69 -7.01 12.35 1.56
N PRO A 70 -6.91 13.61 1.10
CA PRO A 70 -6.17 14.65 1.83
C PRO A 70 -6.59 14.73 3.29
N GLY A 71 -5.61 14.69 4.20
CA GLY A 71 -5.81 14.67 5.65
C GLY A 71 -6.01 13.28 6.27
N ALA A 72 -6.09 12.21 5.48
CA ALA A 72 -6.04 10.84 5.98
C ALA A 72 -4.57 10.43 6.20
N ALA A 73 -4.17 10.20 7.45
CA ALA A 73 -2.85 9.66 7.76
C ALA A 73 -2.86 8.13 7.64
N PRO A 74 -1.80 7.51 7.11
CA PRO A 74 -0.67 8.13 6.42
C PRO A 74 -0.92 8.38 4.92
N GLY A 75 -1.93 7.75 4.32
CA GLY A 75 -2.12 7.65 2.87
C GLY A 75 -2.22 8.99 2.13
N GLY A 76 -2.96 9.95 2.68
CA GLY A 76 -3.11 11.30 2.15
C GLY A 76 -1.80 12.11 2.13
N PHE A 77 -0.89 11.85 3.07
CA PHE A 77 0.41 12.52 3.17
C PHE A 77 1.45 11.95 2.22
N ILE A 78 1.43 10.63 2.00
CA ILE A 78 2.39 9.95 1.11
C ILE A 78 1.93 9.95 -0.36
N ARG A 79 0.63 10.15 -0.62
CA ARG A 79 0.05 10.21 -1.97
C ARG A 79 0.76 11.21 -2.92
N PRO A 80 1.03 12.47 -2.53
CA PRO A 80 1.73 13.43 -3.39
C PRO A 80 3.13 12.96 -3.83
N PHE A 81 3.72 12.02 -3.09
CA PHE A 81 5.05 11.47 -3.34
C PHE A 81 5.02 10.15 -4.15
N GLY A 82 3.85 9.78 -4.68
CA GLY A 82 3.70 8.66 -5.60
C GLY A 82 3.47 7.31 -4.91
N TYR A 83 3.02 7.29 -3.66
CA TYR A 83 2.65 6.06 -2.96
C TYR A 83 1.15 5.79 -3.10
N LEU A 84 0.82 4.58 -3.57
CA LEU A 84 -0.54 4.07 -3.73
C LEU A 84 -0.85 3.09 -2.60
N VAL A 85 -1.78 3.41 -1.71
CA VAL A 85 -2.20 2.51 -0.63
C VAL A 85 -3.00 1.34 -1.18
N ILE A 86 -2.68 0.12 -0.73
CA ILE A 86 -3.31 -1.14 -1.19
C ILE A 86 -3.81 -2.03 -0.04
N ALA A 87 -3.31 -1.83 1.18
CA ALA A 87 -3.81 -2.48 2.38
C ALA A 87 -3.68 -1.55 3.60
N SER A 88 -4.50 -1.75 4.63
CA SER A 88 -4.37 -1.06 5.92
C SER A 88 -4.48 -2.01 7.11
N SER A 89 -3.82 -1.69 8.22
CA SER A 89 -3.93 -2.42 9.49
C SER A 89 -5.03 -1.83 10.38
N ALA A 90 -5.40 -2.53 11.46
CA ALA A 90 -6.34 -2.01 12.44
C ALA A 90 -5.81 -0.78 13.19
N GLY A 91 -4.48 -0.63 13.30
CA GLY A 91 -3.81 0.53 13.87
C GLY A 91 -3.77 1.76 12.95
N GLY A 92 -4.27 1.65 11.72
CA GLY A 92 -4.24 2.72 10.72
C GLY A 92 -2.96 2.76 9.87
N ASN A 93 -2.04 1.82 10.08
CA ASN A 93 -0.85 1.68 9.26
C ASN A 93 -1.23 1.22 7.85
N VAL A 94 -0.40 1.53 6.84
CA VAL A 94 -0.72 1.16 5.46
C VAL A 94 0.41 0.43 4.76
N VAL A 95 0.03 -0.50 3.89
CA VAL A 95 0.91 -1.03 2.84
C VAL A 95 0.64 -0.26 1.55
N CYS A 96 1.71 0.13 0.86
CA CYS A 96 1.61 0.91 -0.36
C CYS A 96 2.60 0.48 -1.43
N PHE A 97 2.22 0.71 -2.68
CA PHE A 97 3.09 0.57 -3.85
C PHE A 97 3.66 1.93 -4.23
N GLN A 98 4.97 2.00 -4.42
CA GLN A 98 5.61 3.17 -5.01
C GLN A 98 5.37 3.15 -6.53
N SER A 99 4.59 4.12 -7.00
CA SER A 99 4.05 4.18 -8.36
C SER A 99 5.10 4.08 -9.46
N SER A 100 6.28 4.66 -9.26
CA SER A 100 7.34 4.74 -10.28
C SER A 100 8.23 3.50 -10.34
N THR A 101 8.36 2.75 -9.24
CA THR A 101 9.35 1.67 -9.09
C THR A 101 8.72 0.30 -8.91
N GLY A 102 7.44 0.23 -8.52
CA GLY A 102 6.81 -1.03 -8.12
C GLY A 102 7.36 -1.60 -6.80
N LYS A 103 8.07 -0.81 -5.99
CA LYS A 103 8.45 -1.21 -4.64
C LYS A 103 7.24 -1.19 -3.71
N VAL A 104 7.29 -2.01 -2.68
CA VAL A 104 6.27 -2.13 -1.64
C VAL A 104 6.83 -1.66 -0.32
N SER A 105 6.09 -0.80 0.35
CA SER A 105 6.49 -0.20 1.62
C SER A 105 5.35 -0.21 2.62
N TRP A 106 5.72 -0.27 3.90
CA TRP A 106 4.85 -0.03 5.04
C TRP A 106 5.03 1.41 5.51
N ALA A 107 3.93 2.09 5.80
CA ALA A 107 3.89 3.42 6.37
C ALA A 107 3.15 3.35 7.71
N ASP A 108 3.82 3.80 8.76
CA ASP A 108 3.27 3.88 10.10
C ASP A 108 2.36 5.11 10.22
N HIS A 109 1.15 4.92 10.73
CA HIS A 109 0.16 5.97 10.95
C HIS A 109 0.70 7.09 11.84
N GLU A 110 1.42 6.76 12.91
CA GLU A 110 1.96 7.75 13.84
C GLU A 110 3.12 8.55 13.23
N SER A 111 3.69 8.06 12.11
CA SER A 111 4.82 8.72 11.48
C SER A 111 4.48 9.93 10.63
N PHE A 112 3.23 10.08 10.18
CA PHE A 112 2.86 11.11 9.23
C PHE A 112 1.75 12.00 9.79
N THR A 113 2.12 13.21 10.22
CA THR A 113 1.17 14.19 10.76
C THR A 113 1.23 15.52 10.00
N ASP A 114 0.29 16.42 10.31
CA ASP A 114 0.26 17.78 9.76
C ASP A 114 1.49 18.58 10.23
N GLY A 115 2.51 18.64 9.37
CA GLY A 115 3.66 19.52 9.55
C GLY A 115 4.97 18.82 9.90
N GLU A 116 4.96 17.53 10.22
CA GLU A 116 6.19 16.76 10.45
C GLU A 116 6.04 15.28 10.08
N ILE A 117 7.19 14.66 9.84
CA ILE A 117 7.37 13.21 9.75
C ILE A 117 8.22 12.79 10.94
N SER A 118 7.74 11.87 11.77
CA SER A 118 8.44 11.43 12.98
C SER A 118 8.50 9.91 13.07
N PHE A 119 9.69 9.30 13.05
CA PHE A 119 9.80 7.84 13.07
C PHE A 119 11.03 7.39 13.84
N GLN A 120 10.99 6.15 14.35
CA GLN A 120 12.17 5.53 14.93
C GLN A 120 13.03 4.91 13.82
N ASN A 121 14.27 5.36 13.68
CA ASN A 121 15.21 4.75 12.76
C ASN A 121 15.53 3.33 13.21
N ARG A 122 15.15 2.34 12.41
CA ARG A 122 15.30 0.91 12.77
C ARG A 122 16.76 0.44 12.87
N SER A 123 17.69 1.15 12.25
CA SER A 123 19.13 0.81 12.30
C SER A 123 19.81 1.35 13.56
N THR A 124 19.36 2.49 14.08
CA THR A 124 19.98 3.14 15.25
C THR A 124 19.12 3.06 16.52
N GLY A 125 17.82 2.86 16.39
CA GLY A 125 16.82 2.94 17.45
C GLY A 125 16.49 4.39 17.87
N GLU A 126 17.09 5.40 17.23
CA GLU A 126 16.88 6.81 17.56
C GLU A 126 15.63 7.37 16.85
N TRP A 127 14.95 8.30 17.51
CA TRP A 127 13.83 9.04 16.90
C TRP A 127 14.35 10.13 15.98
N GLU A 128 13.82 10.17 14.76
CA GLU A 128 14.05 11.21 13.78
C GLU A 128 12.78 12.05 13.59
N PHE A 129 12.97 13.37 13.45
CA PHE A 129 11.89 14.34 13.22
C PHE A 129 12.26 15.18 12.00
N LEU A 130 11.40 15.18 10.99
CA LEU A 130 11.61 15.85 9.72
C LEU A 130 10.45 16.83 9.47
N GLU A 131 10.73 18.13 9.59
CA GLU A 131 9.73 19.21 9.43
C GLU A 131 9.35 19.45 7.95
N GLU A 132 10.07 18.85 6.99
CA GLU A 132 9.82 19.00 5.56
C GLU A 132 9.35 17.69 4.92
N TYR A 133 8.19 17.75 4.29
CA TYR A 133 7.71 16.72 3.39
C TYR A 133 8.40 16.81 2.02
N SER A 134 9.45 15.99 1.84
CA SER A 134 10.15 15.81 0.58
C SER A 134 10.15 14.33 0.17
N PRO A 135 10.32 13.98 -1.11
CA PRO A 135 10.39 12.57 -1.53
C PRO A 135 11.43 11.76 -0.73
N ALA A 136 12.59 12.35 -0.45
CA ALA A 136 13.66 11.71 0.31
C ALA A 136 13.29 11.51 1.79
N ASN A 137 12.61 12.48 2.41
CA ASN A 137 12.18 12.37 3.80
C ASN A 137 11.04 11.36 3.98
N VAL A 138 10.09 11.34 3.04
CA VAL A 138 9.04 10.31 3.02
C VAL A 138 9.66 8.93 2.86
N GLU A 139 10.52 8.73 1.85
CA GLU A 139 11.17 7.43 1.61
C GLU A 139 11.97 6.93 2.83
N ARG A 140 12.61 7.83 3.59
CA ARG A 140 13.32 7.47 4.84
C ARG A 140 12.41 6.96 5.96
N ALA A 141 11.20 7.49 6.05
CA ALA A 141 10.22 7.10 7.07
C ALA A 141 9.46 5.83 6.69
N MET A 142 9.43 5.46 5.41
CA MET A 142 8.83 4.21 4.96
C MET A 142 9.68 3.00 5.38
N VAL A 143 9.02 1.89 5.70
CA VAL A 143 9.69 0.60 5.92
C VAL A 143 9.60 -0.23 4.64
N PRO A 144 10.73 -0.60 4.01
CA PRO A 144 10.71 -1.45 2.82
C PRO A 144 10.16 -2.85 3.14
N VAL A 145 9.21 -3.32 2.35
CA VAL A 145 8.58 -4.66 2.50
C VAL A 145 9.00 -5.59 1.37
N SER A 146 9.01 -5.09 0.13
CA SER A 146 9.41 -5.89 -1.04
C SER A 146 9.81 -4.99 -2.21
N ASP A 147 10.71 -5.49 -3.05
CA ASP A 147 11.08 -4.83 -4.32
C ASP A 147 10.27 -5.34 -5.52
N ASN A 148 9.29 -6.24 -5.31
CA ASN A 148 8.52 -6.85 -6.39
C ASN A 148 7.05 -7.09 -6.00
N ILE A 149 6.13 -6.44 -6.71
CA ILE A 149 4.67 -6.52 -6.47
C ILE A 149 4.15 -7.95 -6.57
N GLU A 150 4.55 -8.73 -7.59
CA GLU A 150 4.04 -10.09 -7.78
C GLU A 150 4.40 -11.01 -6.61
N ASN A 151 5.68 -10.99 -6.20
CA ASN A 151 6.17 -11.79 -5.07
C ASN A 151 5.51 -11.34 -3.76
N PHE A 152 5.36 -10.04 -3.56
CA PHE A 152 4.67 -9.48 -2.41
C PHE A 152 3.22 -9.95 -2.36
N LEU A 153 2.43 -9.72 -3.42
CA LEU A 153 1.03 -10.11 -3.49
C LEU A 153 0.86 -11.62 -3.32
N THR A 154 1.72 -12.43 -3.96
CA THR A 154 1.68 -13.88 -3.78
C THR A 154 1.89 -14.27 -2.31
N SER A 155 2.85 -13.64 -1.63
CA SER A 155 3.15 -13.91 -0.23
C SER A 155 2.02 -13.44 0.70
N LEU A 156 1.47 -12.25 0.45
CA LEU A 156 0.33 -11.69 1.17
C LEU A 156 -0.91 -12.61 1.05
N LEU A 157 -1.24 -13.02 -0.17
CA LEU A 157 -2.44 -13.81 -0.46
C LEU A 157 -2.29 -15.30 -0.11
N THR A 158 -1.09 -15.73 0.28
CA THR A 158 -0.83 -17.09 0.79
C THR A 158 -0.46 -17.10 2.27
N ASP A 159 -0.77 -16.03 2.99
CA ASP A 159 -0.57 -15.87 4.43
C ASP A 159 0.90 -15.97 4.91
N ARG A 160 1.86 -15.64 4.04
CA ARG A 160 3.29 -15.76 4.35
C ARG A 160 3.89 -14.51 4.99
N LEU A 161 3.10 -13.45 5.16
CA LEU A 161 3.55 -12.16 5.70
C LEU A 161 2.93 -11.84 7.08
N GLU A 162 2.17 -12.75 7.68
CA GLU A 162 1.51 -12.51 8.97
C GLU A 162 2.51 -12.08 10.06
N SER A 163 3.56 -12.87 10.30
CA SER A 163 4.58 -12.51 11.28
C SER A 163 5.34 -11.23 10.92
N LEU A 164 5.47 -10.89 9.64
CA LEU A 164 6.11 -9.64 9.25
C LEU A 164 5.24 -8.45 9.69
N PHE A 165 3.93 -8.48 9.40
CA PHE A 165 3.06 -7.37 9.78
C PHE A 165 2.82 -7.31 11.29
N ASP A 166 2.78 -8.43 12.00
CA ASP A 166 2.73 -8.46 13.46
C ASP A 166 3.97 -7.81 14.12
N GLU A 167 5.12 -7.82 13.45
CA GLU A 167 6.34 -7.13 13.91
C GLU A 167 6.39 -5.65 13.50
N LEU A 168 5.56 -5.24 12.54
CA LEU A 168 5.51 -3.87 12.02
C LEU A 168 4.41 -3.01 12.64
N ASP A 169 3.31 -3.64 13.08
CA ASP A 169 2.16 -3.02 13.78
C ASP A 169 2.45 -2.86 15.29
#